data_AF-A0A357TN29-F1
#
_entry.id   AF-A0A357TN29-F1
#
_cell.length_a   1.000
_cell.length_b   1.000
_cell.length_c   1.000
_cell.angle_alpha   90.00
_cell.angle_beta   90.00
_cell.angle_gamma   90.00
#
_symmetry.space_group_name_H-M   'P 1'
#
loop_
_entity.id
_entity.type
_entity.pdbx_description
1 polymer ?
#
loop_
_entity_poly.entity_id
_entity_poly.type
_entity_poly.pdbx_seq_one_letter_code
_entity_poly.pdbx_strand_id
1 'polypeptide(L)'
;MSGHFCPGSRTVSWCFLLRLWYHAAIGRMNPMDQQKIGTFLKQLRQERQLTQENLAEIMCVTNRSVSRWENGVNLPDLPTLIQLADFYGVELRELLDGERKPDAMNTPETKSATEETARKVADYSNDVMEKVTHRFHYMYLISIATVLIYLVMNHFDFSGSPVLQAIQGACLGIGLGMLIVGAIFTSKRGNGALFFKAHQLNCPNRK
;
A
#
# COMPACT_ATOMS: atom_id res chain seq x y z
N MET A 1 -50.82 42.45 28.67
CA MET A 1 -51.13 42.92 27.31
C MET A 1 -50.12 42.33 26.35
N SER A 2 -50.61 41.66 25.31
CA SER A 2 -49.97 41.39 24.00
C SER A 2 -48.48 41.02 24.04
N GLY A 3 -48.08 39.75 23.97
CA GLY A 3 -48.39 38.83 22.87
C GLY A 3 -47.31 38.95 21.80
N HIS A 4 -46.58 37.87 21.52
CA HIS A 4 -46.44 37.34 20.16
C HIS A 4 -45.64 36.04 20.15
N PHE A 5 -46.30 35.07 19.51
CA PHE A 5 -45.89 33.74 19.12
C PHE A 5 -44.79 33.80 18.05
N CYS A 6 -43.79 32.90 18.11
CA CYS A 6 -43.43 32.08 16.95
C CYS A 6 -42.58 30.85 17.35
N PRO A 7 -43.06 29.62 17.07
CA PRO A 7 -42.32 28.39 17.25
C PRO A 7 -41.57 28.00 15.96
N GLY A 8 -40.49 27.23 16.12
CA GLY A 8 -39.99 26.35 15.07
C GLY A 8 -39.06 26.98 14.03
N SER A 9 -37.76 26.78 14.22
CA SER A 9 -36.96 26.28 13.10
C SER A 9 -36.02 25.19 13.64
N ARG A 10 -36.25 23.95 13.21
CA ARG A 10 -35.22 22.90 13.27
C ARG A 10 -34.21 23.19 12.16
N THR A 11 -33.51 24.30 12.28
CA THR A 11 -32.33 24.54 11.45
C THR A 11 -31.23 23.66 12.02
N VAL A 12 -30.91 22.58 11.30
CA VAL A 12 -29.65 21.87 11.54
C VAL A 12 -28.57 22.90 11.27
N SER A 13 -28.04 23.50 12.34
CA SER A 13 -27.04 24.56 12.24
C SER A 13 -25.93 24.08 11.32
N TRP A 14 -25.49 24.92 10.38
CA TRP A 14 -24.34 24.62 9.54
C TRP A 14 -23.12 24.23 10.39
N CYS A 15 -23.00 24.74 11.62
CA CYS A 15 -22.00 24.31 12.59
C CYS A 15 -22.13 22.83 13.00
N PHE A 16 -23.35 22.30 13.08
CA PHE A 16 -23.61 20.89 13.42
C PHE A 16 -23.23 19.96 12.27
N LEU A 17 -23.56 20.34 11.02
CA LEU A 17 -23.14 19.59 9.82
C LEU A 17 -21.63 19.68 9.59
N LEU A 18 -21.01 20.85 9.82
CA LEU A 18 -19.57 21.02 9.80
C LEU A 18 -18.88 20.16 10.86
N ARG A 19 -19.44 20.08 12.07
CA ARG A 19 -18.88 19.23 13.15
C ARG A 19 -19.02 17.74 12.86
N LEU A 20 -20.13 17.32 12.25
CA LEU A 20 -20.35 15.93 11.83
C LEU A 20 -19.42 15.55 10.66
N TRP A 21 -19.29 16.44 9.67
CA TRP A 21 -18.39 16.24 8.53
C TRP A 21 -16.91 16.24 8.97
N TYR A 22 -16.51 17.14 9.87
CA TYR A 22 -15.17 17.18 10.45
C TYR A 22 -14.83 15.89 11.19
N HIS A 23 -15.74 15.36 12.02
CA HIS A 23 -15.55 14.08 12.71
C HIS A 23 -15.55 12.88 11.76
N ALA A 24 -16.35 12.90 10.69
CA ALA A 24 -16.38 11.84 9.69
C ALA A 24 -15.14 11.85 8.77
N ALA A 25 -14.62 13.04 8.44
CA ALA A 25 -13.46 13.21 7.56
C ALA A 25 -12.11 12.96 8.25
N ILE A 26 -12.00 13.25 9.55
CA ILE A 26 -10.72 13.14 10.30
C ILE A 26 -10.54 11.78 10.98
N GLY A 27 -11.54 10.90 10.88
CA GLY A 27 -11.52 9.64 11.62
C GLY A 27 -11.65 9.87 13.12
N ARG A 28 -12.03 8.82 13.83
CA ARG A 28 -12.21 8.85 15.28
C ARG A 28 -10.83 8.97 15.94
N MET A 29 -10.35 10.19 16.22
CA MET A 29 -9.24 10.38 17.15
C MET A 29 -9.71 9.83 18.50
N ASN A 30 -9.19 8.66 18.89
CA ASN A 30 -9.35 8.20 20.25
C ASN A 30 -8.78 9.29 21.16
N PRO A 31 -9.50 9.77 22.18
CA PRO A 31 -8.93 10.71 23.13
C PRO A 31 -7.67 10.06 23.71
N MET A 32 -6.52 10.71 23.53
CA MET A 32 -5.24 10.15 23.99
C MET A 32 -5.31 9.96 25.50
N ASP A 33 -5.18 8.71 25.93
CA ASP A 33 -5.23 8.36 27.35
C ASP A 33 -3.88 8.69 27.99
N GLN A 34 -3.79 9.89 28.56
CA GLN A 34 -2.57 10.42 29.17
C GLN A 34 -2.09 9.54 30.33
N GLN A 35 -3.01 8.89 31.05
CA GLN A 35 -2.66 8.01 32.14
C GLN A 35 -2.01 6.74 31.61
N LYS A 36 -2.57 6.15 30.55
CA LYS A 36 -1.98 4.98 29.89
C LYS A 36 -0.59 5.29 29.34
N ILE A 37 -0.43 6.40 28.63
CA ILE A 37 0.86 6.87 28.09
C ILE A 37 1.88 7.08 29.21
N GLY A 38 1.49 7.74 30.32
CA GLY A 38 2.35 7.98 31.46
C GLY A 38 2.83 6.68 32.12
N THR A 39 1.93 5.71 32.32
CA THR A 39 2.31 4.40 32.87
C THR A 39 3.28 3.65 31.97
N PHE A 40 3.10 3.77 30.65
CA PHE A 40 3.98 3.14 29.68
C PHE A 40 5.37 3.79 29.65
N LEU A 41 5.46 5.12 29.71
CA LEU A 41 6.74 5.83 29.84
C LEU A 41 7.50 5.42 31.11
N LYS A 42 6.78 5.29 32.23
CA LYS A 42 7.35 4.81 33.49
C LYS A 42 7.89 3.39 33.36
N GLN A 43 7.16 2.51 32.68
CA GLN A 43 7.60 1.15 32.41
C GLN A 43 8.89 1.15 31.58
N LEU A 44 8.93 1.88 30.46
CA LEU A 44 10.12 1.97 29.59
C LEU A 44 11.34 2.51 30.35
N ARG A 45 11.15 3.49 31.24
CA ARG A 45 12.22 3.99 32.10
C ARG A 45 12.74 2.92 33.06
N GLN A 46 11.83 2.15 33.67
CA GLN A 46 12.17 1.08 34.60
C GLN A 46 12.85 -0.11 33.91
N GLU A 47 12.45 -0.46 32.69
CA GLU A 47 13.11 -1.47 31.85
C GLU A 47 14.59 -1.16 31.64
N ARG A 48 14.94 0.14 31.54
CA ARG A 48 16.33 0.61 31.44
C ARG A 48 16.99 0.96 32.78
N GLN A 49 16.34 0.67 33.91
CA GLN A 49 16.86 0.87 35.27
C GLN A 49 17.25 2.33 35.57
N LEU A 50 16.56 3.30 34.94
CA LEU A 50 16.82 4.73 35.13
C LEU A 50 15.94 5.32 36.23
N THR A 51 16.45 6.31 36.98
CA THR A 51 15.64 7.14 37.87
C THR A 51 14.95 8.27 37.08
N GLN A 52 13.97 8.96 37.68
CA GLN A 52 13.31 10.10 37.02
C GLN A 52 14.31 11.25 36.80
N GLU A 53 15.28 11.41 37.72
CA GLU A 53 16.39 12.36 37.63
C GLU A 53 17.28 12.04 36.43
N ASN A 54 17.71 10.78 36.27
CA ASN A 54 18.56 10.37 35.16
C ASN A 54 17.88 10.60 33.81
N LEU A 55 16.58 10.26 33.70
CA LEU A 55 15.84 10.50 32.47
C LEU A 55 15.69 12.01 32.19
N ALA A 56 15.48 12.81 33.23
CA ALA A 56 15.38 14.25 33.09
C ALA A 56 16.68 14.88 32.56
N GLU A 57 17.84 14.42 33.04
CA GLU A 57 19.15 14.84 32.55
C GLU A 57 19.35 14.46 31.07
N ILE A 58 19.06 13.21 30.70
CA ILE A 58 19.19 12.73 29.32
C ILE A 58 18.32 13.53 28.36
N MET A 59 17.08 13.80 28.76
CA MET A 59 16.09 14.52 27.94
C MET A 59 16.21 16.05 28.05
N CYS A 60 17.19 16.57 28.82
CA CYS A 60 17.38 18.00 29.07
C CYS A 60 16.12 18.72 29.62
N VAL A 61 15.39 18.06 30.52
CA VAL A 61 14.17 18.58 31.17
C VAL A 61 14.29 18.53 32.69
N THR A 62 13.30 19.08 33.41
CA THR A 62 13.25 18.97 34.87
C THR A 62 12.71 17.62 35.31
N ASN A 63 13.20 17.10 36.45
CA ASN A 63 12.65 15.91 37.10
C ASN A 63 11.12 16.01 37.31
N ARG A 64 10.63 17.21 37.66
CA ARG A 64 9.20 17.51 37.81
C ARG A 64 8.42 17.29 36.51
N SER A 65 9.01 17.57 35.34
CA SER A 65 8.40 17.31 34.04
C SER A 65 8.20 15.82 33.83
N VAL A 66 9.26 15.01 34.05
CA VAL A 66 9.20 13.55 33.94
C VAL A 66 8.15 12.96 34.88
N SER A 67 8.12 13.40 36.14
CA SER A 67 7.12 12.95 37.11
C SER A 67 5.68 13.27 36.66
N ARG A 68 5.45 14.45 36.07
CA ARG A 68 4.12 14.81 35.55
C ARG A 68 3.70 13.97 34.35
N TRP A 69 4.63 13.65 33.44
CA TRP A 69 4.37 12.77 32.31
C TRP A 69 4.00 11.36 32.77
N GLU A 70 4.79 10.78 33.68
CA GLU A 70 4.58 9.43 34.18
C GLU A 70 3.28 9.26 34.97
N ASN A 71 2.80 10.35 35.59
CA ASN A 71 1.54 10.37 36.32
C ASN A 71 0.35 10.81 35.46
N GLY A 72 0.54 11.03 34.15
CA GLY A 72 -0.53 11.44 33.23
C GLY A 72 -1.10 12.83 33.50
N VAL A 73 -0.36 13.71 34.18
CA VAL A 73 -0.79 15.09 34.49
C VAL A 73 -0.75 15.97 33.23
N ASN A 74 0.26 15.74 32.39
CA ASN A 74 0.40 16.34 31.08
C ASN A 74 1.22 15.43 30.16
N LEU A 75 1.21 15.73 28.87
CA LEU A 75 2.05 15.04 27.89
C LEU A 75 3.32 15.84 27.59
N PRO A 76 4.41 15.15 27.20
CA PRO A 76 5.54 15.80 26.52
C PRO A 76 5.05 16.49 25.24
N ASP A 77 5.73 17.56 24.85
CA ASP A 77 5.55 18.14 23.52
C ASP A 77 6.06 17.18 22.43
N LEU A 78 5.58 17.39 21.19
CA LEU A 78 5.88 16.48 20.08
C LEU A 78 7.40 16.26 19.86
N PRO A 79 8.28 17.28 19.90
CA PRO A 79 9.72 17.07 19.79
C PRO A 79 10.29 16.17 20.88
N THR A 80 9.87 16.35 22.14
CA THR A 80 10.31 15.49 23.25
C THR A 80 9.77 14.09 23.11
N LEU A 81 8.54 13.94 22.61
CA LEU A 81 7.94 12.63 22.38
C LEU A 81 8.67 11.83 21.29
N ILE A 82 9.13 12.50 20.22
CA ILE A 82 9.99 11.90 19.19
C ILE A 82 11.33 11.47 19.81
N GLN A 83 11.96 12.34 20.60
CA GLN A 83 13.22 12.00 21.28
C GLN A 83 13.05 10.81 22.24
N LEU A 84 11.93 10.72 22.96
CA LEU A 84 11.62 9.58 23.82
C LEU A 84 11.44 8.30 22.99
N ALA A 85 10.77 8.38 21.84
CA ALA A 85 10.58 7.26 20.92
C ALA A 85 11.94 6.71 20.45
N ASP A 86 12.81 7.61 19.97
CA ASP A 86 14.16 7.27 19.52
C ASP A 86 15.03 6.71 20.66
N PHE A 87 14.95 7.33 21.85
CA PHE A 87 15.72 6.91 23.02
C PHE A 87 15.33 5.49 23.48
N TYR A 88 14.04 5.19 23.53
CA TYR A 88 13.54 3.89 23.96
C TYR A 88 13.54 2.83 22.85
N GLY A 89 13.65 3.25 21.58
CA GLY A 89 13.60 2.35 20.43
C GLY A 89 12.20 1.81 20.17
N VAL A 90 11.18 2.67 20.30
CA VAL A 90 9.76 2.36 20.09
C VAL A 90 9.18 3.31 19.06
N GLU A 91 8.11 2.93 18.35
CA GLU A 91 7.43 3.84 17.47
C GLU A 91 6.67 4.93 18.26
N LEU A 92 6.56 6.13 17.67
CA LEU A 92 5.74 7.21 18.23
C LEU A 92 4.29 6.77 18.51
N ARG A 93 3.75 5.89 17.67
CA ARG A 93 2.40 5.34 17.82
C ARG A 93 2.28 4.47 19.07
N GLU A 94 3.28 3.67 19.38
CA GLU A 94 3.31 2.84 20.60
C GLU A 94 3.32 3.69 21.86
N LEU A 95 4.10 4.79 21.85
CA LEU A 95 4.08 5.76 22.95
C LEU A 95 2.70 6.38 23.14
N LEU A 96 2.04 6.80 22.05
CA LEU A 96 0.72 7.43 22.09
C LEU A 96 -0.42 6.46 22.45
N ASP A 97 -0.28 5.20 22.06
CA ASP A 97 -1.23 4.14 22.42
C ASP A 97 -0.99 3.60 23.84
N GLY A 98 0.15 3.96 24.46
CA GLY A 98 0.51 3.59 25.83
C GLY A 98 0.74 2.09 26.01
N GLU A 99 1.16 1.40 24.96
CA GLU A 99 1.44 -0.04 24.96
C GLU A 99 2.47 -0.36 23.89
N ARG A 100 3.43 -1.26 24.18
CA ARG A 100 4.24 -1.87 23.13
C ARG A 100 3.29 -2.63 22.24
N LYS A 101 3.20 -2.23 20.98
CA LYS A 101 2.59 -3.10 19.99
C LYS A 101 3.73 -3.99 19.51
N PRO A 102 3.53 -5.31 19.43
CA PRO A 102 4.49 -6.10 18.68
C PRO A 102 4.53 -5.47 17.29
N ASP A 103 5.64 -4.81 16.96
CA ASP A 103 5.98 -4.49 15.60
C ASP A 103 5.74 -5.79 14.85
N ALA A 104 4.74 -5.82 13.97
CA ALA A 104 4.47 -6.96 13.12
C ALA A 104 5.61 -7.20 12.09
N MET A 105 6.83 -6.74 12.41
CA MET A 105 8.00 -6.69 11.55
C MET A 105 9.25 -7.33 12.17
N ASN A 106 9.36 -7.53 13.51
CA ASN A 106 10.67 -7.81 14.13
C ASN A 106 10.77 -9.01 15.11
N THR A 107 9.81 -9.94 15.13
CA THR A 107 9.93 -11.22 15.89
C THR A 107 10.52 -12.33 15.00
N PRO A 108 11.33 -13.29 15.51
CA PRO A 108 11.87 -14.39 14.70
C PRO A 108 10.80 -15.19 13.94
N GLU A 109 9.63 -15.39 14.54
CA GLU A 109 8.47 -16.03 13.89
C GLU A 109 7.88 -15.17 12.76
N THR A 110 7.93 -13.84 12.92
CA THR A 110 7.41 -12.88 11.93
C THR A 110 8.36 -12.73 10.74
N LYS A 111 9.69 -12.78 10.96
CA LYS A 111 10.69 -12.82 9.88
C LYS A 111 10.48 -14.02 8.96
N SER A 112 10.31 -15.22 9.53
CA SER A 112 10.03 -16.42 8.74
C SER A 112 8.71 -16.32 7.98
N ALA A 113 7.66 -15.75 8.59
CA ALA A 113 6.36 -15.58 7.93
C ALA A 113 6.42 -14.52 6.80
N THR A 114 7.19 -13.45 6.98
CA THR A 114 7.42 -12.43 5.93
C THR A 114 8.28 -12.97 4.79
N GLU A 115 9.33 -13.75 5.08
CA GLU A 115 10.16 -14.41 4.07
C GLU A 115 9.37 -15.48 3.30
N GLU A 116 8.53 -16.25 3.98
CA GLU A 116 7.63 -17.24 3.35
C GLU A 116 6.63 -16.57 2.41
N THR A 117 6.03 -15.46 2.84
CA THR A 117 5.08 -14.69 2.01
C THR A 117 5.79 -14.08 0.81
N ALA A 118 6.97 -13.48 1.00
CA ALA A 118 7.77 -12.93 -0.09
C ALA A 118 8.20 -14.01 -1.10
N ARG A 119 8.59 -15.20 -0.62
CA ARG A 119 8.94 -16.35 -1.46
C ARG A 119 7.75 -16.86 -2.27
N LYS A 120 6.58 -17.02 -1.64
CA LYS A 120 5.34 -17.41 -2.35
C LYS A 120 4.93 -16.40 -3.42
N VAL A 121 5.10 -15.10 -3.16
CA VAL A 121 4.83 -14.05 -4.16
C VAL A 121 5.84 -14.12 -5.32
N ALA A 122 7.11 -14.37 -5.03
CA ALA A 122 8.13 -14.57 -6.06
C ALA A 122 7.82 -15.81 -6.93
N ASP A 123 7.51 -16.94 -6.29
CA ASP A 123 7.17 -18.20 -6.97
C ASP A 123 5.89 -18.06 -7.82
N TYR A 124 4.87 -17.35 -7.32
CA TYR A 124 3.67 -17.02 -8.10
C TYR A 124 4.00 -16.13 -9.30
N SER A 125 4.84 -15.11 -9.11
CA SER A 125 5.23 -14.22 -10.20
C SER A 125 5.98 -14.99 -11.30
N ASN A 126 6.87 -15.90 -10.93
CA ASN A 126 7.64 -16.71 -11.85
C ASN A 126 6.76 -17.71 -12.62
N ASP A 127 5.86 -18.44 -11.94
CA ASP A 127 4.95 -19.40 -12.59
C ASP A 127 3.99 -18.72 -13.58
N VAL A 128 3.49 -17.52 -13.23
CA VAL A 128 2.65 -16.73 -14.14
C VAL A 128 3.48 -16.22 -15.32
N MET A 129 4.70 -15.70 -15.09
CA MET A 129 5.58 -15.23 -16.16
C MET A 129 5.98 -16.36 -17.11
N GLU A 130 6.19 -17.59 -16.61
CA GLU A 130 6.53 -18.75 -17.43
C GLU A 130 5.37 -19.12 -18.37
N LYS A 131 4.15 -19.23 -17.85
CA LYS A 131 2.94 -19.52 -18.64
C LYS A 131 2.64 -18.43 -19.67
N VAL A 132 2.86 -17.18 -19.30
CA VAL A 132 2.69 -16.02 -20.18
C VAL A 132 3.74 -16.05 -21.29
N THR A 133 5.01 -16.27 -20.96
CA THR A 133 6.12 -16.37 -21.92
C THR A 133 5.96 -17.53 -22.90
N HIS A 134 5.46 -18.67 -22.44
CA HIS A 134 5.21 -19.84 -23.28
C HIS A 134 4.11 -19.59 -24.32
N ARG A 135 3.02 -18.91 -23.93
CA ARG A 135 1.95 -18.51 -24.88
C ARG A 135 2.46 -17.53 -25.93
N PHE A 136 3.35 -16.62 -25.56
CA PHE A 136 3.98 -15.69 -26.50
C PHE A 136 4.93 -16.37 -27.47
N HIS A 137 5.73 -17.34 -27.00
CA HIS A 137 6.57 -18.15 -27.90
C HIS A 137 5.72 -18.83 -28.97
N TYR A 138 4.59 -19.41 -28.59
CA TYR A 138 3.69 -20.06 -29.54
C TYR A 138 3.09 -19.07 -30.55
N MET A 139 2.66 -17.88 -30.11
CA MET A 139 2.18 -16.82 -31.01
C MET A 139 3.28 -16.34 -31.97
N TYR A 140 4.52 -16.22 -31.51
CA TYR A 140 5.66 -15.83 -32.33
C TYR A 140 5.98 -16.89 -33.39
N LEU A 141 5.95 -18.18 -33.03
CA LEU A 141 6.13 -19.28 -33.97
C LEU A 141 5.02 -19.31 -35.04
N ILE A 142 3.76 -19.05 -34.67
CA ILE A 142 2.64 -18.93 -35.64
C ILE A 142 2.88 -17.76 -36.60
N SER A 143 3.36 -16.62 -36.10
CA SER A 143 3.67 -15.45 -36.92
C SER A 143 4.75 -15.78 -37.96
N ILE A 144 5.86 -16.43 -37.54
CA ILE A 144 6.93 -16.87 -38.44
C ILE A 144 6.38 -17.83 -39.51
N ALA A 145 5.59 -18.83 -39.11
CA ALA A 145 4.99 -19.79 -40.04
C ALA A 145 4.09 -19.09 -41.07
N THR A 146 3.29 -18.11 -40.64
CA THR A 146 2.39 -17.34 -41.53
C THR A 146 3.18 -16.53 -42.56
N VAL A 147 4.30 -15.92 -42.16
CA VAL A 147 5.19 -15.18 -43.06
C VAL A 147 5.88 -16.12 -44.06
N LEU A 148 6.31 -17.31 -43.63
CA LEU A 148 6.89 -18.32 -44.51
C LEU A 148 5.89 -18.80 -45.57
N ILE A 149 4.63 -19.04 -45.18
CA ILE A 149 3.56 -19.41 -46.13
C ILE A 149 3.35 -18.32 -47.17
N TYR A 150 3.35 -17.05 -46.76
CA TYR A 150 3.26 -15.91 -47.69
C TYR A 150 4.42 -15.90 -48.71
N LEU A 151 5.66 -16.10 -48.25
CA LEU A 151 6.83 -16.17 -49.12
C LEU A 151 6.74 -17.31 -50.15
N VAL A 152 6.25 -18.47 -49.73
CA VAL A 152 6.04 -19.63 -50.61
C VAL A 152 4.94 -19.33 -51.64
N MET A 153 3.81 -18.77 -51.23
CA MET A 153 2.72 -18.39 -52.15
C MET A 153 3.17 -17.35 -53.18
N ASN A 154 4.06 -16.43 -52.80
CA ASN A 154 4.64 -15.44 -53.70
C ASN A 154 5.66 -16.06 -54.68
N HIS A 155 6.40 -17.10 -54.27
CA HIS A 155 7.38 -17.76 -55.13
C HIS A 155 6.74 -18.55 -56.29
N PHE A 156 5.57 -19.15 -56.07
CA PHE A 156 4.85 -19.95 -57.06
C PHE A 156 3.89 -19.15 -57.95
N ASP A 157 3.94 -17.80 -57.93
CA ASP A 157 3.07 -16.89 -58.71
C ASP A 157 1.58 -17.25 -58.61
N PHE A 158 1.13 -17.62 -57.40
CA PHE A 158 -0.26 -18.00 -57.10
C PHE A 158 -1.21 -16.76 -57.07
N SER A 159 -0.90 -15.71 -57.82
CA SER A 159 -1.57 -14.40 -57.84
C SER A 159 -2.74 -14.31 -58.81
N GLY A 160 -3.03 -15.38 -59.57
CA GLY A 160 -4.03 -15.36 -60.65
C GLY A 160 -5.50 -15.32 -60.21
N SER A 161 -5.84 -15.59 -58.95
CA SER A 161 -7.22 -15.53 -58.47
C SER A 161 -7.42 -14.40 -57.44
N PRO A 162 -8.51 -13.61 -57.54
CA PRO A 162 -8.81 -12.55 -56.58
C PRO A 162 -8.93 -13.05 -55.13
N VAL A 163 -9.35 -14.31 -54.97
CA VAL A 163 -9.48 -14.97 -53.66
C VAL A 163 -8.11 -15.19 -53.02
N LEU A 164 -7.10 -15.61 -53.79
CA LEU A 164 -5.75 -15.85 -53.29
C LEU A 164 -5.04 -14.53 -52.90
N GLN A 165 -5.28 -13.46 -53.65
CA GLN A 165 -4.77 -12.12 -53.31
C GLN A 165 -5.36 -11.61 -51.99
N ALA A 166 -6.64 -11.86 -51.73
CA ALA A 166 -7.28 -11.51 -50.46
C ALA A 166 -6.67 -12.30 -49.28
N ILE A 167 -6.39 -13.59 -49.47
CA ILE A 167 -5.75 -14.45 -48.47
C ILE A 167 -4.32 -13.98 -48.17
N GLN A 168 -3.54 -13.63 -49.20
CA GLN A 168 -2.18 -13.10 -49.03
C GLN A 168 -2.16 -11.80 -48.21
N GLY A 169 -3.11 -10.89 -48.46
CA GLY A 169 -3.26 -9.66 -47.68
C GLY A 169 -3.62 -9.92 -46.22
N ALA A 170 -4.51 -10.89 -45.96
CA ALA A 170 -4.87 -11.28 -44.60
C ALA A 170 -3.67 -11.89 -43.83
N CYS A 171 -2.87 -12.74 -44.48
CA CYS A 171 -1.66 -13.33 -43.88
C CYS A 171 -0.62 -12.27 -43.48
N LEU A 172 -0.38 -11.27 -44.33
CA LEU A 172 0.51 -10.15 -44.01
C LEU A 172 -0.01 -9.32 -42.83
N GLY A 173 -1.32 -9.04 -42.80
CA GLY A 173 -1.96 -8.29 -41.71
C GLY A 173 -1.85 -8.97 -40.35
N ILE A 174 -2.08 -10.29 -40.30
CA ILE A 174 -1.94 -11.09 -39.08
C ILE A 174 -0.47 -11.15 -38.62
N GLY A 175 0.47 -11.35 -39.56
CA GLY A 175 1.90 -11.38 -39.27
C GLY A 175 2.43 -10.07 -38.66
N LEU A 176 2.11 -8.93 -39.28
CA LEU A 176 2.49 -7.61 -38.78
C LEU A 176 1.79 -7.27 -37.46
N GLY A 177 0.51 -7.62 -37.32
CA GLY A 177 -0.24 -7.43 -36.08
C GLY A 177 0.36 -8.17 -34.88
N MET A 178 0.77 -9.43 -35.07
CA MET A 178 1.41 -10.22 -34.01
C MET A 178 2.79 -9.69 -33.62
N LEU A 179 3.57 -9.15 -34.56
CA LEU A 179 4.86 -8.52 -34.26
C LEU A 179 4.69 -7.23 -33.45
N ILE A 180 3.67 -6.42 -33.77
CA ILE A 180 3.36 -5.19 -33.01
C ILE A 180 2.93 -5.54 -31.58
N VAL A 181 2.06 -6.54 -31.40
CA VAL A 181 1.64 -7.01 -30.07
C VAL A 181 2.84 -7.56 -29.28
N GLY A 182 3.71 -8.34 -29.93
CA GLY A 182 4.96 -8.83 -29.34
C GLY A 182 5.85 -7.67 -28.88
N ALA A 183 6.08 -6.67 -29.73
CA ALA A 183 6.89 -5.50 -29.40
C ALA A 183 6.33 -4.66 -28.24
N ILE A 184 5.01 -4.45 -28.20
CA ILE A 184 4.34 -3.72 -27.11
C ILE A 184 4.49 -4.48 -25.79
N PHE A 185 4.36 -5.80 -25.81
CA PHE A 185 4.42 -6.60 -24.58
C PHE A 185 5.86 -6.78 -24.06
N THR A 186 6.83 -7.00 -24.97
CA THR A 186 8.26 -7.02 -24.63
C THR A 186 8.77 -5.64 -24.19
N SER A 187 8.10 -4.55 -24.61
CA SER A 187 8.42 -3.22 -24.10
C SER A 187 8.14 -3.16 -22.59
N LYS A 188 9.03 -2.45 -21.86
CA LYS A 188 9.01 -2.29 -20.40
C LYS A 188 7.65 -1.87 -19.79
N ARG A 189 6.73 -1.33 -20.62
CA ARG A 189 5.37 -0.91 -20.24
C ARG A 189 4.36 -2.08 -20.17
N GLY A 190 4.55 -3.16 -20.94
CA GLY A 190 3.65 -4.32 -20.95
C GLY A 190 3.70 -5.10 -19.63
N ASN A 191 4.91 -5.39 -19.15
CA ASN A 191 5.13 -6.02 -17.85
C ASN A 191 4.57 -5.19 -16.68
N GLY A 192 4.64 -3.86 -16.76
CA GLY A 192 4.08 -2.97 -15.74
C GLY A 192 2.53 -3.03 -15.65
N ALA A 193 1.85 -3.14 -16.78
CA ALA A 193 0.38 -3.25 -16.81
C ALA A 193 -0.12 -4.62 -16.33
N LEU A 194 0.59 -5.70 -16.66
CA LEU A 194 0.29 -7.04 -16.16
C LEU A 194 0.54 -7.13 -14.64
N PHE A 195 1.65 -6.55 -14.16
CA PHE A 195 1.98 -6.45 -12.74
C PHE A 195 0.95 -5.61 -11.97
N PHE A 196 0.50 -4.49 -12.54
CA PHE A 196 -0.54 -3.63 -11.96
C PHE A 196 -1.90 -4.35 -11.86
N LYS A 197 -2.28 -5.13 -12.89
CA LYS A 197 -3.52 -5.91 -12.87
C LYS A 197 -3.47 -7.10 -11.90
N ALA A 198 -2.31 -7.75 -11.77
CA ALA A 198 -2.08 -8.79 -10.76
C ALA A 198 -2.14 -8.21 -9.32
N HIS A 199 -1.58 -7.01 -9.11
CA HIS A 199 -1.65 -6.31 -7.83
C HIS A 199 -3.09 -5.92 -7.45
N GLN A 200 -3.93 -5.54 -8.41
CA GLN A 200 -5.35 -5.22 -8.15
C GLN A 200 -6.18 -6.44 -7.78
N LEU A 201 -5.87 -7.62 -8.35
CA LEU A 201 -6.59 -8.86 -8.07
C LEU A 201 -6.23 -9.51 -6.73
N ASN A 202 -5.04 -9.22 -6.19
CA ASN A 202 -4.55 -9.79 -4.93
C ASN A 202 -4.71 -8.86 -3.73
N CYS A 203 -5.39 -7.72 -3.88
CA CYS A 203 -5.84 -6.93 -2.72
C CYS A 203 -6.97 -7.70 -2.02
N PRO A 204 -6.77 -8.22 -0.80
CA PRO A 204 -7.86 -8.83 -0.06
C PRO A 204 -8.93 -7.76 0.18
N ASN A 205 -10.14 -8.12 -0.23
CA ASN A 205 -11.40 -7.41 -0.06
C ASN A 205 -11.40 -6.54 1.21
N ARG A 206 -11.28 -5.22 1.06
CA ARG A 206 -11.60 -4.28 2.14
C ARG A 206 -13.12 -4.16 2.19
N LYS A 207 -13.78 -5.10 2.85
CA LYS A 207 -15.15 -4.97 3.35
C LYS A 207 -15.10 -4.89 4.87
#